data_AF-A0A1J1LC29-F1
#
_entry.id   AF-A0A1J1LC29-F1
#
_cell.length_a   1.000
_cell.length_b   1.000
_cell.length_c   1.000
_cell.angle_alpha   90.00
_cell.angle_beta   90.00
_cell.angle_gamma   90.00
#
_symmetry.space_group_name_H-M   'P 1'
#
loop_
_entity.id
_entity.type
_entity.pdbx_description
1 polymer ?
#
loop_
_entity_poly.entity_id
_entity_poly.type
_entity_poly.pdbx_seq_one_letter_code
_entity_poly.pdbx_strand_id
1 'polypeptide(L)' 'MIIVSDTTPISELAKVELLDLLPQIFGKVVIPQGVFDELQTGQHPAASFVQNLTGLEVVTVNNQQVVEELQIRKWT' A
#
# COMPACT_ATOMS: atom_id res chain seq x y z
N MET A 1 0.83 12.25 -8.81
CA MET A 1 0.49 10.85 -8.44
C MET A 1 1.08 10.61 -7.08
N ILE A 2 0.26 10.23 -6.09
CA ILE A 2 0.72 9.91 -4.74
C ILE A 2 0.83 8.39 -4.61
N ILE A 3 1.98 7.92 -4.12
CA ILE A 3 2.27 6.50 -3.91
C ILE A 3 2.54 6.30 -2.44
N VAL A 4 1.88 5.32 -1.82
CA VAL A 4 2.14 4.90 -0.44
C VAL A 4 2.87 3.56 -0.49
N SER A 5 4.17 3.60 -0.23
CA SER A 5 5.07 2.44 -0.37
C SER A 5 5.41 1.73 0.94
N ASP A 6 4.67 2.02 2.01
CA ASP A 6 4.83 1.45 3.35
C ASP A 6 3.46 0.94 3.84
N THR A 7 3.44 -0.16 4.60
CA THR A 7 2.22 -0.71 5.17
C THR A 7 1.72 0.09 6.36
N THR A 8 2.59 0.78 7.10
CA THR A 8 2.27 1.45 8.37
C THR A 8 1.20 2.56 8.23
N PRO A 9 1.29 3.50 7.27
CA PRO A 9 0.25 4.52 7.11
C PRO A 9 -1.12 3.93 6.76
N ILE A 10 -1.14 2.84 5.98
CA ILE A 10 -2.37 2.20 5.52
C ILE A 10 -2.99 1.40 6.68
N SER A 11 -2.16 0.65 7.42
CA SER A 11 -2.60 -0.19 8.52
C SER A 11 -3.12 0.63 9.69
N GLU A 12 -2.38 1.66 10.13
CA GLU A 12 -2.80 2.50 11.25
C GLU A 12 -4.04 3.33 10.93
N LEU A 13 -4.18 3.88 9.72
CA LEU A 13 -5.41 4.58 9.31
C LEU A 13 -6.62 3.63 9.21
N ALA A 14 -6.42 2.41 8.73
CA ALA A 14 -7.48 1.41 8.66
C ALA A 14 -7.95 0.95 10.06
N LYS A 15 -7.05 0.87 11.06
CA LYS A 15 -7.41 0.52 12.45
C LYS A 15 -8.34 1.53 13.10
N VAL A 16 -8.22 2.80 12.72
CA VAL A 16 -9.07 3.90 13.22
C VAL A 16 -10.20 4.26 12.25
N GLU A 17 -10.44 3.44 11.22
CA GLU A 17 -11.51 3.64 10.22
C GLU A 17 -11.41 4.94 9.40
N LEU A 18 -10.19 5.48 9.25
CA LEU A 18 -9.90 6.74 8.55
C LEU A 18 -9.07 6.56 7.28
N LEU A 19 -9.08 5.37 6.68
CA LEU A 19 -8.31 5.09 5.45
C LEU A 19 -8.80 5.93 4.25
N ASP A 20 -10.08 6.31 4.25
CA ASP A 20 -10.72 7.14 3.23
C ASP A 20 -10.18 8.58 3.16
N LEU A 21 -9.50 9.07 4.21
CA LEU A 21 -8.81 10.37 4.19
C LEU A 21 -7.73 10.45 3.10
N LEU A 22 -7.06 9.33 2.79
CA LEU A 22 -6.02 9.32 1.77
C LEU A 22 -6.54 9.83 0.42
N PRO A 23 -7.57 9.23 -0.20
CA PRO A 23 -8.13 9.76 -1.43
C PRO A 23 -8.89 11.07 -1.27
N GLN A 24 -9.45 11.39 -0.09
CA GLN A 24 -10.09 12.70 0.11
C GLN A 24 -9.08 13.87 0.04
N ILE A 25 -7.87 13.69 0.61
CA ILE A 25 -6.83 14.72 0.62
C ILE A 25 -6.05 14.74 -0.69
N PHE A 26 -5.72 13.56 -1.24
CA PHE A 26 -4.78 13.43 -2.35
C PHE A 26 -5.44 13.07 -3.69
N GLY A 27 -6.75 12.86 -3.72
CA GLY A 27 -7.48 12.38 -4.88
C GLY A 27 -7.22 10.90 -5.14
N LYS A 28 -6.31 10.59 -6.06
CA LYS A 28 -5.96 9.20 -6.40
C LYS A 28 -4.67 8.78 -5.69
N VAL A 29 -4.76 7.71 -4.92
CA VAL A 29 -3.63 7.13 -4.19
C VAL A 29 -3.33 5.73 -4.73
N VAL A 30 -2.06 5.47 -4.99
CA VAL A 30 -1.58 4.19 -5.52
C VAL A 30 -0.83 3.42 -4.44
N ILE A 31 -1.13 2.14 -4.33
CA ILE A 31 -0.43 1.18 -3.47
C ILE A 31 0.29 0.18 -4.37
N PRO A 32 1.61 -0.02 -4.22
CA PRO A 32 2.32 -1.09 -4.90
C PRO A 32 1.81 -2.47 -4.45
N GLN A 33 1.72 -3.43 -5.38
CA GLN A 33 1.28 -4.80 -5.08
C GLN A 33 1.99 -5.41 -3.86
N GLY A 34 3.32 -5.24 -3.73
CA GLY A 34 4.08 -5.79 -2.60
C GLY A 34 3.65 -5.23 -1.23
N VAL A 35 3.22 -3.97 -1.16
CA VAL A 35 2.69 -3.37 0.08
C VAL A 35 1.33 -3.99 0.41
N PHE A 36 0.48 -4.17 -0.60
CA PHE A 36 -0.81 -4.81 -0.44
C PHE A 36 -0.69 -6.28 -0.02
N ASP A 37 0.28 -7.02 -0.57
CA ASP A 37 0.58 -8.40 -0.20
C ASP A 37 1.02 -8.48 1.27
N GLU A 38 1.90 -7.57 1.71
CA GLU A 38 2.35 -7.50 3.10
C GLU A 38 1.19 -7.26 4.08
N LEU A 39 0.23 -6.39 3.73
CA LEU A 39 -0.99 -6.15 4.53
C LEU A 39 -1.83 -7.42 4.72
N GLN A 40 -1.81 -8.37 3.77
CA GLN A 40 -2.57 -9.63 3.88
C GLN A 40 -1.92 -10.65 4.81
N THR A 41 -0.60 -10.61 4.98
CA THR A 41 0.14 -11.60 5.79
C THR A 41 -0.25 -11.56 7.28
N GLY A 42 -0.74 -10.42 7.77
CA GLY A 42 -1.09 -10.20 9.18
C GLY A 42 -2.57 -10.25 9.54
N GLN A 43 -3.46 -10.74 8.66
CA GLN A 43 -4.92 -10.61 8.81
C GLN A 43 -5.36 -9.17 9.12
N HIS A 44 -4.74 -8.19 8.46
CA HIS A 44 -5.03 -6.78 8.74
C HIS A 44 -6.35 -6.36 8.08
N PRO A 45 -7.29 -5.70 8.78
CA PRO A 45 -8.56 -5.24 8.19
C PRO A 45 -8.35 -4.28 7.00
N ALA A 46 -7.19 -3.61 6.95
CA ALA A 46 -6.75 -2.78 5.83
C ALA A 46 -6.83 -3.49 4.46
N ALA A 47 -6.54 -4.80 4.38
CA ALA A 47 -6.58 -5.50 3.10
C ALA A 47 -7.99 -5.50 2.48
N SER A 48 -9.02 -5.64 3.33
CA SER A 48 -10.42 -5.57 2.92
C SER A 48 -10.83 -4.15 2.55
N PHE A 49 -10.34 -3.13 3.28
CA PHE A 49 -10.66 -1.74 2.98
C PHE A 49 -10.03 -1.26 1.68
N VAL A 50 -8.77 -1.59 1.44
CA VAL A 50 -8.04 -1.19 0.21
C VAL A 50 -8.75 -1.69 -1.06
N GLN A 51 -9.32 -2.89 -1.05
CA GLN A 51 -10.05 -3.43 -2.22
C GLN A 51 -11.39 -2.74 -2.48
N ASN A 52 -12.06 -2.26 -1.43
CA ASN A 52 -13.41 -1.73 -1.52
C ASN A 52 -13.46 -0.20 -1.63
N LEU A 53 -12.34 0.50 -1.38
CA LEU A 53 -12.33 1.95 -1.27
C LEU A 53 -12.06 2.63 -2.62
N THR A 54 -13.00 3.48 -3.04
CA THR A 54 -12.84 4.25 -4.29
C THR A 54 -11.74 5.29 -4.12
N GLY A 55 -10.79 5.33 -5.06
CA GLY A 55 -9.66 6.27 -5.06
C GLY A 55 -8.34 5.69 -4.56
N LEU A 56 -8.36 4.47 -4.02
CA LEU A 56 -7.18 3.65 -3.79
C LEU A 56 -7.05 2.60 -4.88
N GLU A 57 -5.88 2.52 -5.51
CA GLU A 57 -5.59 1.56 -6.57
C GLU A 57 -4.35 0.75 -6.23
N VAL A 58 -4.46 -0.58 -6.32
CA VAL A 58 -3.30 -1.46 -6.22
C VAL A 58 -2.68 -1.60 -7.62
N VAL A 59 -1.38 -1.33 -7.73
CA VAL A 59 -0.65 -1.35 -9.00
C VAL A 59 0.54 -2.30 -8.92
N THR A 60 0.68 -3.15 -9.94
CA THR A 60 1.83 -4.02 -10.12
C THR A 60 3.06 -3.21 -10.53
N VAL A 61 4.20 -3.46 -9.88
CA VAL A 61 5.48 -2.87 -10.28
C VAL A 61 6.03 -3.67 -11.45
N ASN A 62 6.22 -3.05 -12.61
CA ASN A 62 6.62 -3.77 -13.82
C ASN A 62 8.09 -4.23 -13.81
N ASN A 63 8.97 -3.43 -13.20
CA ASN A 63 10.40 -3.73 -13.19
C ASN A 63 10.79 -4.57 -11.97
N GLN A 64 10.42 -5.85 -12.01
CA GLN A 64 10.71 -6.80 -10.92
C GLN A 64 12.21 -6.99 -10.68
N GLN A 65 13.04 -6.91 -11.73
CA GLN A 65 14.49 -7.00 -11.60
C GLN A 65 15.05 -5.93 -10.64
N VAL A 66 14.62 -4.67 -10.77
CA VAL A 66 15.06 -3.59 -9.87
C VAL A 66 14.53 -3.80 -8.44
N VAL A 67 13.33 -4.34 -8.29
CA VAL A 67 12.78 -4.67 -6.96
C VAL A 67 13.67 -5.70 -6.25
N GLU A 68 14.04 -6.77 -6.94
CA GLU A 68 14.93 -7.80 -6.43
C GLU A 68 16.31 -7.23 -6.07
N GLU A 69 16.90 -6.41 -6.95
CA GLU A 69 18.19 -5.75 -6.68
C GLU A 69 18.17 -4.88 -5.41
N LEU A 70 17.07 -4.14 -5.19
CA LEU A 70 16.91 -3.28 -4.02
C LEU A 70 16.67 -4.08 -2.72
N GLN A 71 16.01 -5.23 -2.79
CA GLN A 71 15.78 -6.11 -1.63
C GLN A 71 17.07 -6.79 -1.15
N ILE A 72 17.98 -7.14 -2.07
CA ILE A 72 19.27 -7.77 -1.74
C ILE A 72 20.21 -6.78 -1.05
N ARG A 73 20.15 -5.50 -1.41
CA ARG A 73 20.94 -4.41 -0.81
C ARG A 73 20.46 -4.00 0.59
N LYS A 74 20.11 -4.96 1.45
CA LYS A 74 19.81 -4.68 2.87
C LYS A 74 20.88 -3.74 3.41
N TRP A 75 20.45 -2.52 3.75
CA TRP A 75 21.27 -1.43 4.23
C TRP A 75 22.22 -1.97 5.30
N THR A 76 23.50 -2.08 4.95
CA THR A 76 24.58 -2.49 5.85
C THR A 76 25.11 -1.26 6.56
#